data_AF-A0A2S1FX17-F1
#
_entry.id   AF-A0A2S1FX17-F1
#
_cell.length_a   1.000
_cell.length_b   1.000
_cell.length_c   1.000
_cell.angle_alpha   90.00
_cell.angle_beta   90.00
_cell.angle_gamma   90.00
#
_symmetry.space_group_name_H-M   'P 1'
#
loop_
_entity.id
_entity.type
_entity.pdbx_description
1 polymer ?
#
loop_
_entity_poly.entity_id
_entity_poly.type
_entity_poly.pdbx_seq_one_letter_code
_entity_poly.pdbx_strand_id
1 'polypeptide(L)'
;MKYWNLKKINQSSLEKTGIVPRSISKLFEKFKKELDPNAEVEALEEFKVARYQTVASVKYVLFLLVMPVIINQFSKNFIFGPCVNYLWNKDEHSIFLNESQEERAFAELQRFEEKLHFEILIGKMQHTSSSFINSKMTEKALDLAIEYTNESSAAIKNILADFLSCTIFTSVLIASKRQLSILRSFINDVIYGLSDTAKAFLIILFTDMFVGFHSPHGWEVIIEVILRHFGLPESRDFIFVFISTFPVVLDTIFKYWIFRYLNRISPSAVATYHNMNE
;
A
#
# COMPACT_ATOMS: atom_id res chain seq x y z
N MET A 1 18.09 35.37 7.39
CA MET A 1 16.80 34.73 7.66
C MET A 1 15.77 35.81 7.90
N LYS A 2 14.79 35.97 6.99
CA LYS A 2 13.71 36.96 7.10
C LYS A 2 12.41 36.17 7.23
N TYR A 3 11.71 36.35 8.34
CA TYR A 3 10.44 35.68 8.64
C TYR A 3 9.40 36.12 7.61
N TRP A 4 9.03 35.23 6.69
CA TRP A 4 7.90 35.46 5.79
C TRP A 4 6.59 35.07 6.49
N ASN A 5 5.73 36.06 6.59
CA ASN A 5 4.46 36.06 7.29
C ASN A 5 3.48 35.08 6.62
N LEU A 6 3.26 33.90 7.23
CA LEU A 6 2.29 32.88 6.79
C LEU A 6 0.80 33.30 6.97
N LYS A 7 0.52 34.57 7.27
CA LYS A 7 -0.82 35.04 7.66
C LYS A 7 -1.71 35.49 6.50
N LYS A 8 -1.31 35.31 5.23
CA LYS A 8 -2.06 35.84 4.07
C LYS A 8 -2.87 34.81 3.27
N ILE A 9 -3.11 33.61 3.82
CA ILE A 9 -3.80 32.53 3.08
C ILE A 9 -5.34 32.54 3.27
N ASN A 10 -5.91 33.34 4.19
CA ASN A 10 -7.34 33.23 4.53
C ASN A 10 -8.19 34.52 4.40
N GLN A 11 -7.89 35.41 3.46
CA GLN A 11 -8.80 36.53 3.15
C GLN A 11 -8.93 36.77 1.65
N SER A 12 -9.91 36.13 1.02
CA SER A 12 -10.79 36.75 0.01
C SER A 12 -11.85 35.77 -0.54
N SER A 13 -12.66 35.16 0.33
CA SER A 13 -13.90 34.48 -0.08
C SER A 13 -15.08 35.44 -0.24
N LEU A 14 -14.86 36.65 -0.78
CA LEU A 14 -15.93 37.60 -1.09
C LEU A 14 -15.45 38.70 -2.05
N GLU A 15 -15.18 38.35 -3.31
CA GLU A 15 -14.89 39.35 -4.35
C GLU A 15 -16.18 39.77 -5.04
N LYS A 16 -16.55 41.03 -4.81
CA LYS A 16 -17.53 41.78 -5.59
C LYS A 16 -17.20 41.66 -7.08
N THR A 17 -18.22 41.40 -7.89
CA THR A 17 -18.18 41.52 -9.35
C THR A 17 -17.81 42.95 -9.75
N GLY A 18 -16.52 43.22 -9.90
CA GLY A 18 -16.03 44.47 -10.48
C GLY A 18 -16.34 44.53 -11.97
N ILE A 19 -16.48 45.76 -12.47
CA ILE A 19 -16.84 46.11 -13.86
C ILE A 19 -15.77 45.66 -14.89
N VAL A 20 -14.61 45.20 -14.43
CA VAL A 20 -13.49 44.80 -15.29
C VAL A 20 -13.40 43.26 -15.36
N PRO A 21 -13.48 42.66 -16.56
CA PRO A 21 -13.27 41.24 -16.76
C PRO A 21 -11.92 40.78 -16.20
N ARG A 22 -11.91 39.63 -15.50
CA ARG A 22 -10.67 39.00 -14.96
C ARG A 22 -9.59 38.74 -16.03
N SER A 23 -9.97 38.68 -17.30
CA SER A 23 -9.04 38.55 -18.43
C SER A 23 -8.21 39.82 -18.65
N ILE A 24 -8.80 41.01 -18.52
CA ILE A 24 -8.11 42.28 -18.73
C ILE A 24 -7.15 42.56 -17.57
N SER A 25 -7.53 42.26 -16.33
CA SER A 25 -6.63 42.41 -15.18
C SER A 25 -5.44 41.45 -15.27
N LYS A 26 -5.65 40.18 -15.67
CA LYS A 26 -4.56 39.22 -15.92
C LYS A 26 -3.61 39.66 -17.03
N LEU A 27 -4.13 40.24 -18.11
CA LEU A 27 -3.31 40.76 -19.21
C LEU A 27 -2.47 41.97 -18.77
N PHE A 28 -3.07 42.87 -17.99
CA PHE A 28 -2.35 44.03 -17.45
C PHE A 28 -1.25 43.63 -16.45
N GLU A 29 -1.51 42.64 -15.59
CA GLU A 29 -0.46 42.10 -14.70
C GLU A 29 0.67 41.43 -15.46
N LYS A 30 0.36 40.65 -16.52
CA LYS A 30 1.40 40.09 -17.40
C LYS A 30 2.23 41.16 -18.08
N PHE A 31 1.59 42.18 -18.65
CA PHE A 31 2.27 43.28 -19.32
C PHE A 31 3.16 44.08 -18.35
N LYS A 32 2.69 44.32 -17.13
CA LYS A 32 3.48 44.96 -16.07
C LYS A 32 4.68 44.09 -15.66
N LYS A 33 4.53 42.77 -15.60
CA LYS A 33 5.62 41.83 -15.28
C LYS A 33 6.65 41.77 -16.41
N GLU A 34 6.23 41.83 -17.68
CA GLU A 34 7.13 41.87 -18.85
C GLU A 34 7.91 43.20 -18.96
N LEU A 35 7.37 44.29 -18.41
CA LEU A 35 8.03 45.60 -18.37
C LEU A 35 8.98 45.79 -17.18
N ASP A 36 9.06 44.83 -16.25
CA ASP A 36 9.97 44.91 -15.11
C ASP A 36 11.40 44.55 -15.55
N PRO A 37 12.39 45.44 -15.37
CA PRO A 37 13.78 45.17 -15.75
C PRO A 37 14.42 43.99 -14.98
N ASN A 38 13.81 43.54 -13.88
CA ASN A 38 14.28 42.38 -13.10
C ASN A 38 13.49 41.08 -13.38
N ALA A 39 12.54 41.09 -14.33
CA ALA A 39 11.67 39.95 -14.60
C ALA A 39 12.43 38.66 -14.95
N GLU A 40 13.53 38.78 -15.71
CA GLU A 40 14.37 37.63 -16.06
C GLU A 40 15.05 37.02 -14.82
N VAL A 41 15.53 37.86 -13.90
CA VAL A 41 16.19 37.42 -12.66
C VAL A 41 15.17 36.74 -11.74
N GLU A 42 13.97 37.33 -11.60
CA GLU A 42 12.87 36.74 -10.84
C GLU A 42 12.44 35.38 -11.41
N ALA A 43 12.30 35.26 -12.74
CA ALA A 43 11.96 34.01 -13.40
C ALA A 43 13.04 32.92 -13.18
N LEU A 44 14.32 33.30 -13.19
CA LEU A 44 15.43 32.38 -12.88
C LEU A 44 15.40 31.92 -11.42
N GLU A 45 15.02 32.78 -10.48
CA GLU A 45 14.85 32.41 -9.07
C GLU A 45 13.64 31.50 -8.85
N GLU A 46 12.49 31.81 -9.43
CA GLU A 46 11.29 30.96 -9.43
C GLU A 46 11.62 29.55 -9.96
N PHE A 47 12.34 29.47 -11.08
CA PHE A 47 12.77 28.19 -11.66
C PHE A 47 13.71 27.41 -10.74
N LYS A 48 14.68 28.07 -10.09
CA LYS A 48 15.59 27.42 -9.13
C LYS A 48 14.82 26.86 -7.93
N VAL A 49 13.85 27.60 -7.41
CA VAL A 49 13.00 27.18 -6.28
C VAL A 49 12.15 25.97 -6.68
N ALA A 50 11.46 26.03 -7.82
CA ALA A 50 10.66 24.92 -8.32
C ALA A 50 11.50 23.65 -8.50
N ARG A 51 12.68 23.76 -9.12
CA ARG A 51 13.61 22.64 -9.28
C ARG A 51 14.05 22.05 -7.94
N TYR A 52 14.39 22.91 -6.97
CA TYR A 52 14.76 22.46 -5.63
C TYR A 52 13.60 21.72 -4.94
N GLN A 53 12.38 22.26 -5.00
CA GLN A 53 11.18 21.64 -4.43
C GLN A 53 10.91 20.28 -5.06
N THR A 54 10.99 20.16 -6.39
CA THR A 54 10.82 18.89 -7.10
C THR A 54 11.86 17.86 -6.64
N VAL A 55 13.15 18.20 -6.68
CA VAL A 55 14.22 17.27 -6.29
C VAL A 55 14.10 16.86 -4.82
N ALA A 56 13.83 17.81 -3.93
CA ALA A 56 13.64 17.53 -2.50
C ALA A 56 12.43 16.62 -2.25
N SER A 57 11.30 16.87 -2.94
CA SER A 57 10.08 16.09 -2.83
C SER A 57 10.26 14.68 -3.36
N VAL A 58 10.86 14.51 -4.54
CA VAL A 58 11.13 13.19 -5.14
C VAL A 58 12.07 12.37 -4.25
N LYS A 59 13.16 12.97 -3.76
CA LYS A 59 14.06 12.29 -2.81
C LYS A 59 13.35 11.89 -1.54
N TYR A 60 12.48 12.75 -1.02
CA TYR A 60 11.74 12.48 0.20
C TYR A 60 10.69 11.38 0.02
N VAL A 61 9.98 11.34 -1.11
CA VAL A 61 9.04 10.24 -1.45
C VAL A 61 9.80 8.91 -1.57
N LEU A 62 10.92 8.89 -2.29
CA LEU A 62 11.74 7.69 -2.41
C LEU A 62 12.23 7.21 -1.04
N PHE A 63 12.67 8.14 -0.19
CA PHE A 63 13.04 7.83 1.19
C PHE A 63 11.87 7.24 1.98
N LEU A 64 10.67 7.81 1.90
CA LEU A 64 9.48 7.29 2.60
C LEU A 64 9.06 5.90 2.14
N LEU A 65 9.26 5.55 0.87
CA LEU A 65 8.95 4.22 0.35
C LEU A 65 9.98 3.17 0.76
N VAL A 66 11.26 3.53 0.68
CA VAL A 66 12.37 2.59 0.89
C VAL A 66 12.67 2.36 2.37
N MET A 67 12.59 3.40 3.19
CA MET A 67 13.00 3.35 4.58
C MET A 67 12.25 2.31 5.43
N PRO A 68 10.90 2.19 5.37
CA PRO A 68 10.17 1.18 6.13
C PRO A 68 10.58 -0.24 5.77
N VAL A 69 10.80 -0.50 4.47
CA VAL A 69 11.21 -1.82 3.96
C VAL A 69 12.61 -2.18 4.47
N ILE A 70 13.54 -1.22 4.42
CA ILE A 70 14.89 -1.41 4.95
C ILE A 70 14.82 -1.73 6.45
N ILE A 71 14.14 -0.89 7.23
CA ILE A 71 14.07 -1.07 8.68
C ILE A 71 13.43 -2.41 9.05
N ASN A 72 12.37 -2.79 8.34
CA ASN A 72 11.73 -4.08 8.51
C ASN A 72 12.73 -5.22 8.28
N GLN A 73 13.38 -5.26 7.12
CA GLN A 73 14.31 -6.33 6.78
C GLN A 73 15.52 -6.40 7.72
N PHE A 74 16.08 -5.25 8.11
CA PHE A 74 17.18 -5.19 9.05
C PHE A 74 16.76 -5.66 10.44
N SER A 75 15.64 -5.17 10.97
CA SER A 75 15.16 -5.57 12.30
C SER A 75 14.77 -7.04 12.34
N LYS A 76 14.08 -7.54 11.31
CA LYS A 76 13.71 -8.95 11.17
C LYS A 76 14.92 -9.87 11.20
N ASN A 77 15.98 -9.55 10.46
CA ASN A 77 17.12 -10.45 10.31
C ASN A 77 18.15 -10.34 11.45
N PHE A 78 18.43 -9.12 11.92
CA PHE A 78 19.51 -8.89 12.88
C PHE A 78 19.06 -8.78 14.33
N ILE A 79 17.81 -8.38 14.59
CA ILE A 79 17.30 -8.16 15.96
C ILE A 79 16.34 -9.28 16.35
N PHE A 80 15.22 -9.39 15.62
CA PHE A 80 14.15 -10.32 15.96
C PHE A 80 14.47 -11.76 15.54
N GLY A 81 15.21 -11.95 14.45
CA GLY A 81 15.59 -13.28 13.95
C GLY A 81 16.30 -14.13 15.01
N PRO A 82 17.45 -13.67 15.57
CA PRO A 82 18.16 -14.40 16.61
C PRO A 82 17.34 -14.57 17.89
N CYS A 83 16.60 -13.52 18.30
CA CYS A 83 15.80 -13.53 19.53
C CYS A 83 14.66 -14.55 19.45
N VAL A 84 13.86 -14.50 18.38
CA VAL A 84 12.73 -15.41 18.17
C VAL A 84 13.24 -16.84 17.97
N ASN A 85 14.31 -17.07 17.21
CA ASN A 85 14.87 -18.42 17.06
C ASN A 85 15.35 -19.00 18.40
N TYR A 86 15.98 -18.19 19.24
CA TYR A 86 16.44 -18.64 20.55
C TYR A 86 15.27 -18.99 21.48
N LEU A 87 14.23 -18.16 21.52
CA LEU A 87 13.04 -18.41 22.33
C LEU A 87 12.26 -19.62 21.83
N TRP A 88 12.06 -19.71 20.50
CA TRP A 88 11.33 -20.80 19.86
C TRP A 88 12.01 -22.15 20.03
N ASN A 89 13.34 -22.19 20.02
CA ASN A 89 14.09 -23.43 20.28
C ASN A 89 14.12 -23.82 21.77
N LYS A 90 13.80 -22.89 22.68
CA LYS A 90 13.79 -23.14 24.11
C LYS A 90 12.45 -23.67 24.60
N ASP A 91 11.36 -23.15 24.04
CA ASP A 91 10.01 -23.64 24.30
C ASP A 91 9.75 -24.85 23.40
N GLU A 92 10.23 -26.00 23.85
CA GLU A 92 10.09 -27.30 23.20
C GLU A 92 8.61 -27.55 22.78
N HIS A 93 8.38 -27.79 21.48
CA HIS A 93 7.24 -28.52 20.88
C HIS A 93 6.04 -27.80 20.23
N SER A 94 5.95 -26.47 20.13
CA SER A 94 4.89 -25.87 19.30
C SER A 94 5.34 -25.78 17.83
N ILE A 95 4.97 -26.78 17.01
CA ILE A 95 5.20 -26.76 15.56
C ILE A 95 4.33 -25.69 14.88
N PHE A 96 3.09 -25.53 15.35
CA PHE A 96 2.08 -24.67 14.74
C PHE A 96 1.78 -23.47 15.64
N LEU A 97 1.58 -22.30 15.02
CA LEU A 97 1.17 -21.07 15.71
C LEU A 97 -0.35 -20.98 15.88
N ASN A 98 -1.11 -21.58 14.95
CA ASN A 98 -2.57 -21.53 14.91
C ASN A 98 -3.15 -22.83 14.31
N GLU A 99 -4.44 -23.07 14.55
CA GLU A 99 -5.16 -24.27 14.08
C GLU A 99 -5.19 -24.40 12.55
N SER A 100 -5.18 -23.27 11.83
CA SER A 100 -5.17 -23.28 10.36
C SER A 100 -3.87 -23.85 9.79
N GLN A 101 -2.72 -23.57 10.42
CA GLN A 101 -1.43 -24.17 10.05
C GLN A 101 -1.43 -25.68 10.32
N GLU A 102 -1.97 -26.10 11.46
CA GLU A 102 -2.09 -27.51 11.83
C GLU A 102 -2.97 -28.29 10.84
N GLU A 103 -4.14 -27.75 10.50
CA GLU A 103 -5.05 -28.35 9.52
C GLU A 103 -4.37 -28.49 8.14
N ARG A 104 -3.65 -27.46 7.69
CA ARG A 104 -2.90 -27.54 6.42
C ARG A 104 -1.82 -28.62 6.46
N ALA A 105 -1.05 -28.70 7.54
CA ALA A 105 0.01 -29.69 7.69
C ALA A 105 -0.55 -31.12 7.69
N PHE A 106 -1.64 -31.37 8.40
CA PHE A 106 -2.29 -32.68 8.42
C PHE A 106 -2.92 -33.03 7.09
N ALA A 107 -3.59 -32.09 6.42
CA ALA A 107 -4.15 -32.30 5.09
C ALA A 107 -3.04 -32.64 4.07
N GLU A 108 -1.88 -31.99 4.15
CA GLU A 108 -0.76 -32.29 3.27
C GLU A 108 -0.13 -33.66 3.55
N LEU A 109 0.02 -34.04 4.82
CA LEU A 109 0.51 -35.35 5.22
C LEU A 109 -0.45 -36.45 4.77
N GLN A 110 -1.76 -36.28 4.96
CA GLN A 110 -2.79 -37.21 4.50
C GLN A 110 -2.76 -37.36 2.98
N ARG A 111 -2.68 -36.25 2.23
CA ARG A 111 -2.60 -36.30 0.76
C ARG A 111 -1.34 -37.02 0.29
N PHE A 112 -0.23 -36.88 1.01
CA PHE A 112 1.00 -37.62 0.74
C PHE A 112 0.81 -39.13 0.99
N GLU A 113 0.18 -39.51 2.10
CA GLU A 113 -0.16 -40.90 2.41
C GLU A 113 -1.06 -41.52 1.32
N GLU A 114 -2.15 -40.84 0.95
CA GLU A 114 -3.06 -41.27 -0.11
C GLU A 114 -2.34 -41.48 -1.45
N LYS A 115 -1.44 -40.55 -1.80
CA LYS A 115 -0.61 -40.67 -3.01
C LYS A 115 0.33 -41.87 -2.93
N LEU A 116 0.99 -42.08 -1.79
CA LEU A 116 1.91 -43.19 -1.58
C LEU A 116 1.17 -44.53 -1.71
N HIS A 117 0.00 -44.66 -1.09
CA HIS A 117 -0.86 -45.84 -1.22
C HIS A 117 -1.33 -46.06 -2.65
N PHE A 118 -1.74 -45.01 -3.35
CA PHE A 118 -2.15 -45.10 -4.75
C PHE A 118 -1.01 -45.64 -5.64
N GLU A 119 0.21 -45.12 -5.49
CA GLU A 119 1.38 -45.55 -6.26
C GLU A 119 1.77 -47.01 -5.99
N ILE A 120 1.55 -47.50 -4.77
CA ILE A 120 1.69 -48.92 -4.41
C ILE A 120 0.64 -49.76 -5.15
N LEU A 121 -0.63 -49.35 -5.12
CA LEU A 121 -1.74 -50.11 -5.72
C LEU A 121 -1.60 -50.27 -7.23
N ILE A 122 -1.05 -49.27 -7.93
CA ILE A 122 -0.81 -49.32 -9.38
C ILE A 122 0.54 -49.97 -9.75
N GLY A 123 1.28 -50.51 -8.78
CA GLY A 123 2.53 -51.24 -9.01
C GLY A 123 3.72 -50.37 -9.42
N LYS A 124 3.67 -49.04 -9.21
CA LYS A 124 4.81 -48.14 -9.46
C LYS A 124 5.91 -48.28 -8.40
N MET A 125 5.55 -48.72 -7.19
CA MET A 125 6.51 -49.01 -6.13
C MET A 125 6.51 -50.51 -5.82
N GLN A 126 7.67 -51.14 -5.96
CA GLN A 126 7.87 -52.57 -5.70
C GLN A 126 8.06 -52.90 -4.21
N HIS A 127 8.40 -51.89 -3.37
CA HIS A 127 8.65 -52.07 -1.95
C HIS A 127 7.40 -51.79 -1.11
N THR A 128 6.62 -52.84 -0.86
CA THR A 128 5.39 -52.84 -0.04
C THR A 128 5.62 -53.08 1.46
N SER A 129 6.88 -53.12 1.92
CA SER A 129 7.14 -53.34 3.35
C SER A 129 6.56 -52.19 4.17
N SER A 130 5.81 -52.51 5.23
CA SER A 130 5.26 -51.52 6.16
C SER A 130 6.33 -50.59 6.74
N SER A 131 7.56 -51.08 6.94
CA SER A 131 8.71 -50.29 7.36
C SER A 131 9.08 -49.18 6.38
N PHE A 132 8.98 -49.43 5.06
CA PHE A 132 9.30 -48.45 4.03
C PHE A 132 8.24 -47.32 4.01
N ILE A 133 6.96 -47.68 4.07
CA ILE A 133 5.85 -46.73 4.16
C ILE A 133 6.01 -45.84 5.38
N ASN A 134 6.23 -46.45 6.55
CA ASN A 134 6.45 -45.71 7.79
C ASN A 134 7.65 -44.78 7.70
N SER A 135 8.77 -45.22 7.10
CA SER A 135 9.95 -44.37 6.93
C SER A 135 9.66 -43.15 6.06
N LYS A 136 8.90 -43.31 4.97
CA LYS A 136 8.51 -42.21 4.08
C LYS A 136 7.52 -41.26 4.72
N MET A 137 6.58 -41.79 5.51
CA MET A 137 5.66 -40.98 6.30
C MET A 137 6.41 -40.17 7.37
N THR A 138 7.36 -40.77 8.09
CA THR A 138 8.19 -40.07 9.06
C THR A 138 9.04 -38.98 8.42
N GLU A 139 9.66 -39.26 7.27
CA GLU A 139 10.44 -38.27 6.50
C GLU A 139 9.56 -37.06 6.14
N LYS A 140 8.39 -37.30 5.52
CA LYS A 140 7.47 -36.21 5.16
C LYS A 140 6.94 -35.45 6.38
N ALA A 141 6.64 -36.15 7.48
CA ALA A 141 6.18 -35.51 8.71
C ALA A 141 7.25 -34.58 9.32
N LEU A 142 8.53 -34.99 9.29
CA LEU A 142 9.64 -34.15 9.74
C LEU A 142 9.84 -32.94 8.82
N ASP A 143 9.74 -33.12 7.51
CA ASP A 143 9.83 -32.02 6.55
C ASP A 143 8.73 -30.97 6.80
N LEU A 144 7.49 -31.42 6.98
CA LEU A 144 6.36 -30.55 7.32
C LEU A 144 6.57 -29.87 8.67
N ALA A 145 7.06 -30.60 9.68
CA ALA A 145 7.34 -30.01 10.99
C ALA A 145 8.36 -28.87 10.88
N ILE A 146 9.42 -29.02 10.08
CA ILE A 146 10.43 -27.98 9.85
C ILE A 146 9.82 -26.80 9.07
N GLU A 147 9.04 -27.07 8.03
CA GLU A 147 8.39 -26.05 7.21
C GLU A 147 7.45 -25.17 8.03
N TYR A 148 6.51 -25.77 8.76
CA TYR A 148 5.54 -25.04 9.57
C TYR A 148 6.17 -24.37 10.79
N THR A 149 7.17 -24.98 11.41
CA THR A 149 7.97 -24.32 12.46
C THR A 149 8.62 -23.03 11.95
N ASN A 150 9.19 -23.07 10.74
CA ASN A 150 9.78 -21.89 10.11
C ASN A 150 8.71 -20.86 9.75
N GLU A 151 7.55 -21.28 9.26
CA GLU A 151 6.40 -20.40 8.96
C GLU A 151 5.93 -19.67 10.23
N SER A 152 5.69 -20.40 11.33
CA SER A 152 5.27 -19.85 12.63
C SER A 152 6.30 -18.87 13.20
N SER A 153 7.58 -19.25 13.20
CA SER A 153 8.68 -18.38 13.65
C SER A 153 8.82 -17.13 12.76
N ALA A 154 8.62 -17.28 11.45
CA ALA A 154 8.66 -16.16 10.51
C ALA A 154 7.52 -15.17 10.73
N ALA A 155 6.30 -15.65 10.99
CA ALA A 155 5.15 -14.80 11.30
C ALA A 155 5.37 -13.91 12.52
N ILE A 156 5.93 -14.47 13.61
CA ILE A 156 6.26 -13.69 14.81
C ILE A 156 7.32 -12.63 14.50
N LYS A 157 8.37 -12.99 13.76
CA LYS A 157 9.41 -12.04 13.34
C LYS A 157 8.83 -10.93 12.47
N ASN A 158 7.90 -11.25 11.57
CA ASN A 158 7.20 -10.29 10.73
C ASN A 158 6.42 -9.27 11.58
N ILE A 159 5.57 -9.73 12.50
CA ILE A 159 4.78 -8.86 13.37
C ILE A 159 5.69 -7.87 14.11
N LEU A 160 6.77 -8.36 14.73
CA LEU A 160 7.69 -7.53 15.49
C LEU A 160 8.43 -6.53 14.60
N ALA A 161 8.91 -6.97 13.44
CA ALA A 161 9.62 -6.13 12.48
C ALA A 161 8.70 -5.06 11.86
N ASP A 162 7.46 -5.41 11.53
CA ASP A 162 6.46 -4.49 10.99
C ASP A 162 6.07 -3.44 12.03
N PHE A 163 5.85 -3.86 13.28
CA PHE A 163 5.52 -2.95 14.36
C PHE A 163 6.64 -1.93 14.61
N LEU A 164 7.88 -2.39 14.66
CA LEU A 164 9.05 -1.50 14.81
C LEU A 164 9.20 -0.57 13.60
N SER A 165 9.07 -1.10 12.38
CA SER A 165 9.15 -0.32 11.15
C SER A 165 8.07 0.77 11.11
N CYS A 166 6.82 0.42 11.43
CA CYS A 166 5.70 1.35 11.50
C CYS A 166 5.93 2.45 12.56
N THR A 167 6.46 2.08 13.73
CA THR A 167 6.79 3.02 14.81
C THR A 167 7.85 4.02 14.37
N ILE A 168 8.93 3.54 13.73
CA ILE A 168 10.01 4.41 13.25
C ILE A 168 9.54 5.27 12.08
N PHE A 169 8.78 4.71 11.14
CA PHE A 169 8.19 5.45 10.03
C PHE A 169 7.31 6.60 10.52
N THR A 170 6.40 6.32 11.47
CA THR A 170 5.54 7.32 12.09
C THR A 170 6.35 8.40 12.81
N SER A 171 7.38 7.99 13.56
CA SER A 171 8.28 8.93 14.26
C SER A 171 9.00 9.85 13.28
N VAL A 172 9.47 9.30 12.16
CA VAL A 172 10.13 10.08 11.10
C VAL A 172 9.16 11.05 10.44
N LEU A 173 7.92 10.65 10.15
CA LEU A 173 6.89 11.57 9.63
C LEU A 173 6.62 12.74 10.59
N ILE A 174 6.58 12.47 11.90
CA ILE A 174 6.38 13.52 12.91
C ILE A 174 7.58 14.46 12.98
N ALA A 175 8.80 13.94 12.84
CA ALA A 175 10.04 14.73 12.89
C ALA A 175 10.30 15.54 11.59
N SER A 176 9.90 15.02 10.42
CA SER A 176 10.19 15.58 9.10
C SER A 176 9.16 16.62 8.61
N LYS A 177 8.58 17.42 9.52
CA LYS A 177 7.52 18.40 9.20
C LYS A 177 7.89 19.34 8.04
N ARG A 178 9.16 19.75 7.97
CA ARG A 178 9.65 20.63 6.89
C ARG A 178 9.59 19.94 5.53
N GLN A 179 10.09 18.71 5.43
CA GLN A 179 10.10 17.93 4.20
C GLN A 179 8.67 17.60 3.76
N LEU A 180 7.79 17.25 4.71
CA LEU A 180 6.36 17.08 4.45
C LEU A 180 5.70 18.35 3.92
N SER A 181 6.05 19.52 4.46
CA SER A 181 5.54 20.79 3.95
C SER A 181 6.01 21.08 2.51
N ILE A 182 7.26 20.75 2.20
CA ILE A 182 7.81 20.91 0.83
C ILE A 182 7.11 19.95 -0.12
N LEU A 183 6.96 18.68 0.25
CA LEU A 183 6.24 17.68 -0.52
C LEU A 183 4.78 18.09 -0.76
N ARG A 184 4.10 18.60 0.28
CA ARG A 184 2.73 19.11 0.14
C ARG A 184 2.64 20.28 -0.82
N SER A 185 3.58 21.23 -0.77
CA SER A 185 3.63 22.32 -1.74
C SER A 185 3.80 21.78 -3.16
N PHE A 186 4.76 20.89 -3.36
CA PHE A 186 5.01 20.28 -4.67
C PHE A 186 3.79 19.52 -5.22
N ILE A 187 3.12 18.71 -4.39
CA ILE A 187 1.90 18.00 -4.79
C ILE A 187 0.79 19.00 -5.16
N ASN A 188 0.63 20.07 -4.38
CA ASN A 188 -0.34 21.12 -4.70
C ASN A 188 0.00 21.78 -6.04
N ASP A 189 1.27 22.14 -6.27
CA ASP A 189 1.70 22.78 -7.51
C ASP A 189 1.44 21.88 -8.73
N VAL A 190 1.70 20.57 -8.59
CA VAL A 190 1.38 19.57 -9.63
C VAL A 190 -0.13 19.47 -9.86
N ILE A 191 -0.94 19.31 -8.79
CA ILE A 191 -2.40 19.14 -8.91
C ILE A 191 -3.06 20.40 -9.47
N TYR A 192 -2.71 21.59 -8.97
CA TYR A 192 -3.27 22.86 -9.44
C TYR A 192 -2.77 23.26 -10.82
N GLY A 193 -1.59 22.78 -11.23
CA GLY A 193 -1.07 22.92 -12.59
C GLY A 193 -1.83 22.12 -13.65
N LEU A 194 -2.62 21.12 -13.25
CA LEU A 194 -3.45 20.33 -14.18
C LEU A 194 -4.74 21.07 -14.57
N SER A 195 -5.22 20.79 -15.79
CA SER A 195 -6.56 21.22 -16.23
C SER A 195 -7.64 20.49 -15.44
N ASP A 196 -8.83 21.08 -15.33
CA ASP A 196 -9.93 20.47 -14.57
C ASP A 196 -10.39 19.12 -15.17
N THR A 197 -10.29 18.98 -16.50
CA THR A 197 -10.50 17.69 -17.20
C THR A 197 -9.45 16.65 -16.82
N ALA A 198 -8.15 17.02 -16.76
CA ALA A 198 -7.09 16.09 -16.36
C ALA A 198 -7.21 15.67 -14.89
N LYS A 199 -7.62 16.58 -14.01
CA LYS A 199 -7.93 16.25 -12.60
C LYS A 199 -9.06 15.23 -12.50
N ALA A 200 -10.16 15.45 -13.23
CA ALA A 200 -11.30 14.53 -13.26
C ALA A 200 -10.88 13.16 -13.81
N PHE A 201 -10.12 13.12 -14.91
CA PHE A 201 -9.60 11.89 -15.49
C PHE A 201 -8.70 11.12 -14.52
N LEU A 202 -7.74 11.78 -13.86
CA LEU A 202 -6.87 11.14 -12.87
C LEU A 202 -7.68 10.54 -11.71
N ILE A 203 -8.69 11.25 -11.22
CA ILE A 203 -9.56 10.72 -10.16
C ILE A 203 -10.25 9.43 -10.62
N ILE A 204 -10.88 9.46 -11.80
CA ILE A 204 -11.59 8.29 -12.37
C ILE A 204 -10.63 7.12 -12.56
N LEU A 205 -9.47 7.35 -13.18
CA LEU A 205 -8.46 6.32 -13.43
C LEU A 205 -7.96 5.67 -12.14
N PHE A 206 -7.65 6.48 -11.11
CA PHE A 206 -7.21 5.96 -9.83
C PHE A 206 -8.29 5.11 -9.16
N THR A 207 -9.54 5.56 -9.16
CA THR A 207 -10.61 4.80 -8.52
C THR A 207 -10.96 3.53 -9.26
N ASP A 208 -10.94 3.53 -10.59
CA ASP A 208 -11.21 2.32 -11.37
C ASP A 208 -10.12 1.26 -11.12
N MET A 209 -8.85 1.67 -11.09
CA MET A 209 -7.72 0.77 -10.87
C MET A 209 -7.66 0.13 -9.47
N PHE A 210 -8.03 0.87 -8.41
CA PHE A 210 -7.90 0.38 -7.03
C PHE A 210 -9.20 -0.17 -6.43
N VAL A 211 -10.35 0.21 -6.99
CA VAL A 211 -11.65 -0.11 -6.42
C VAL A 211 -12.45 -1.04 -7.34
N GLY A 212 -12.00 -1.22 -8.58
CA GLY A 212 -12.57 -2.19 -9.53
C GLY A 212 -12.46 -3.64 -9.05
N PHE A 213 -13.60 -4.34 -9.06
CA PHE A 213 -13.67 -5.76 -8.77
C PHE A 213 -13.19 -6.57 -9.97
N HIS A 214 -11.89 -6.85 -10.03
CA HIS A 214 -11.36 -7.59 -11.18
C HIS A 214 -11.39 -9.10 -10.97
N SER A 215 -11.40 -9.60 -9.72
CA SER A 215 -11.63 -11.01 -9.40
C SER A 215 -11.77 -11.23 -7.89
N PRO A 216 -12.83 -11.94 -7.41
CA PRO A 216 -12.90 -12.43 -6.03
C PRO A 216 -11.67 -13.24 -5.62
N HIS A 217 -11.11 -14.02 -6.55
CA HIS A 217 -9.93 -14.84 -6.31
C HIS A 217 -8.66 -14.00 -6.09
N GLY A 218 -8.56 -12.82 -6.73
CA GLY A 218 -7.45 -11.90 -6.47
C GLY A 218 -7.44 -11.41 -5.03
N TRP A 219 -8.62 -11.14 -4.47
CA TRP A 219 -8.76 -10.76 -3.06
C TRP A 219 -8.48 -11.92 -2.11
N GLU A 220 -8.90 -13.15 -2.45
CA GLU A 220 -8.58 -14.36 -1.69
C GLU A 220 -7.07 -14.50 -1.49
N VAL A 221 -6.30 -14.45 -2.58
CA VAL A 221 -4.83 -14.58 -2.53
C VAL A 221 -4.21 -13.44 -1.71
N ILE A 222 -4.65 -12.20 -1.88
CA ILE A 222 -4.11 -11.06 -1.12
C ILE A 222 -4.36 -11.25 0.38
N ILE A 223 -5.58 -11.64 0.77
CA ILE A 223 -5.94 -11.82 2.18
C ILE A 223 -5.22 -13.01 2.79
N GLU A 224 -5.14 -14.16 2.10
CA GLU A 224 -4.35 -15.31 2.56
C GLU A 224 -2.89 -14.92 2.81
N VAL A 225 -2.26 -14.18 1.89
CA VAL A 225 -0.87 -13.73 2.05
C VAL A 225 -0.71 -12.80 3.25
N ILE A 226 -1.65 -11.87 3.46
CA ILE A 226 -1.63 -10.97 4.62
C ILE A 226 -1.80 -11.75 5.93
N LEU A 227 -2.77 -12.66 5.99
CA LEU A 227 -3.04 -13.47 7.19
C LEU A 227 -1.82 -14.35 7.52
N ARG A 228 -1.23 -15.02 6.52
CA ARG A 228 0.01 -15.80 6.67
C ARG A 228 1.18 -14.95 7.14
N HIS A 229 1.35 -13.75 6.58
CA HIS A 229 2.42 -12.84 6.98
C HIS A 229 2.35 -12.48 8.47
N PHE A 230 1.14 -12.30 9.00
CA PHE A 230 0.88 -12.05 10.42
C PHE A 230 0.67 -13.31 11.27
N GLY A 231 0.73 -14.52 10.68
CA GLY A 231 0.47 -15.77 11.41
C GLY A 231 -0.96 -15.91 11.94
N LEU A 232 -1.91 -15.21 11.32
CA LEU A 232 -3.33 -15.29 11.64
C LEU A 232 -3.98 -16.46 10.90
N PRO A 233 -5.02 -17.10 11.48
CA PRO A 233 -5.69 -18.22 10.84
C PRO A 233 -6.45 -17.80 9.58
N GLU A 234 -6.31 -18.57 8.51
CA GLU A 234 -6.96 -18.35 7.22
C GLU A 234 -8.38 -18.91 7.22
N SER A 235 -9.27 -18.32 8.01
CA SER A 235 -10.65 -18.80 8.06
C SER A 235 -11.39 -18.48 6.75
N ARG A 236 -11.80 -19.54 6.04
CA ARG A 236 -12.56 -19.45 4.78
C ARG A 236 -13.79 -18.54 4.92
N ASP A 237 -14.51 -18.66 6.03
CA ASP A 237 -15.69 -17.85 6.30
C ASP A 237 -15.36 -16.36 6.40
N PHE A 238 -14.28 -15.99 7.10
CA PHE A 238 -13.82 -14.61 7.18
C PHE A 238 -13.43 -14.07 5.80
N ILE A 239 -12.65 -14.86 5.05
CA ILE A 239 -12.19 -14.49 3.71
C ILE A 239 -13.39 -14.26 2.79
N PHE A 240 -14.38 -15.16 2.76
CA PHE A 240 -15.58 -15.00 1.92
C PHE A 240 -16.45 -13.82 2.34
N VAL A 241 -16.66 -13.60 3.63
CA VAL A 241 -17.39 -12.42 4.13
C VAL A 241 -16.65 -11.14 3.76
N PHE A 242 -15.33 -11.11 3.88
CA PHE A 242 -14.52 -9.95 3.50
C PHE A 242 -14.64 -9.66 2.00
N ILE A 243 -14.43 -10.66 1.14
CA ILE A 243 -14.46 -10.51 -0.32
C ILE A 243 -15.84 -10.07 -0.82
N SER A 244 -16.91 -10.56 -0.19
CA SER A 244 -18.28 -10.22 -0.58
C SER A 244 -18.74 -8.84 -0.09
N THR A 245 -18.16 -8.29 0.98
CA THR A 245 -18.63 -7.05 1.60
C THR A 245 -17.68 -5.87 1.39
N PHE A 246 -16.39 -6.04 1.71
CA PHE A 246 -15.46 -4.93 1.80
C PHE A 246 -15.20 -4.25 0.45
N PRO A 247 -14.89 -4.98 -0.64
CA PRO A 247 -14.71 -4.36 -1.96
C PRO A 247 -15.96 -3.63 -2.45
N VAL A 248 -17.17 -4.14 -2.15
CA VAL A 248 -18.45 -3.52 -2.55
C VAL A 248 -18.73 -2.22 -1.81
N VAL A 249 -18.48 -2.22 -0.50
CA VAL A 249 -18.62 -1.01 0.30
C VAL A 249 -17.61 0.03 -0.16
N LEU A 250 -16.36 -0.38 -0.42
CA LEU A 250 -15.30 0.52 -0.89
C LEU A 250 -15.67 1.16 -2.24
N ASP A 251 -16.14 0.36 -3.20
CA ASP A 251 -16.64 0.82 -4.51
C ASP A 251 -17.76 1.84 -4.40
N THR A 252 -18.77 1.53 -3.58
CA THR A 252 -19.91 2.42 -3.37
C THR A 252 -19.48 3.75 -2.76
N ILE A 253 -18.60 3.73 -1.74
CA ILE A 253 -18.10 4.94 -1.07
C ILE A 253 -17.29 5.80 -2.04
N PHE A 254 -16.37 5.20 -2.80
CA PHE A 254 -15.55 5.96 -3.75
C PHE A 254 -16.38 6.54 -4.89
N LYS A 255 -17.28 5.76 -5.50
CA LYS A 255 -18.19 6.25 -6.55
C LYS A 255 -19.05 7.41 -6.04
N TYR A 256 -19.61 7.30 -4.83
CA TYR A 256 -20.38 8.38 -4.22
C TYR A 256 -19.53 9.64 -3.98
N TRP A 257 -18.32 9.48 -3.46
CA TRP A 257 -17.43 10.60 -3.18
C TRP A 257 -16.99 11.33 -4.45
N ILE A 258 -16.67 10.57 -5.51
CA ILE A 258 -16.34 11.12 -6.84
C ILE A 258 -17.54 11.87 -7.42
N PHE A 259 -18.72 11.25 -7.42
CA PHE A 259 -19.93 11.87 -7.92
C PHE A 259 -20.18 13.22 -7.23
N ARG A 260 -20.05 13.26 -5.90
CA ARG A 260 -20.19 14.50 -5.13
C ARG A 260 -19.10 15.52 -5.44
N TYR A 261 -17.88 15.08 -5.69
CA TYR A 261 -16.74 15.94 -6.01
C TYR A 261 -16.89 16.56 -7.42
N LEU A 262 -17.18 15.75 -8.44
CA LEU A 262 -17.35 16.21 -9.82
C LEU A 262 -18.55 17.16 -9.96
N ASN A 263 -19.68 16.87 -9.31
CA ASN A 263 -20.85 17.76 -9.30
C ASN A 263 -20.57 19.15 -8.71
N ARG A 264 -19.58 19.28 -7.82
CA ARG A 264 -19.20 20.57 -7.23
C ARG A 264 -18.31 21.41 -8.13
N ILE A 265 -17.59 20.79 -9.08
CA ILE A 265 -16.56 21.46 -9.89
C ILE A 265 -17.08 21.79 -11.30
N SER A 266 -17.76 20.86 -11.97
CA SER A 266 -18.35 21.14 -13.28
C SER A 266 -19.44 20.12 -13.66
N PRO A 267 -20.64 20.57 -14.06
CA PRO A 267 -21.69 19.70 -14.61
C PRO A 267 -21.23 18.91 -15.84
N SER A 268 -20.30 19.43 -16.64
CA SER A 268 -19.79 18.76 -17.83
C SER A 268 -18.89 17.55 -17.51
N ALA A 269 -18.17 17.57 -16.38
CA ALA A 269 -17.37 16.41 -15.94
C ALA A 269 -18.27 15.25 -15.47
N VAL A 270 -19.45 15.56 -14.95
CA VAL A 270 -20.47 14.57 -14.54
C VAL A 270 -21.06 13.87 -15.76
N ALA A 271 -21.33 14.62 -16.84
CA ALA A 271 -21.79 14.04 -18.10
C ALA A 271 -20.75 13.08 -18.72
N THR A 272 -19.46 13.40 -18.64
CA THR A 272 -18.38 12.48 -19.08
C THR A 272 -18.33 11.22 -18.22
N TYR A 273 -18.46 11.32 -16.90
CA TYR A 273 -18.51 10.15 -16.01
C TYR A 273 -19.72 9.25 -16.31
N HIS A 274 -20.90 9.84 -16.54
CA HIS A 274 -22.11 9.08 -16.90
C HIS A 274 -21.92 8.30 -18.21
N ASN A 275 -21.38 8.95 -19.25
CA ASN A 275 -21.10 8.30 -20.53
C ASN A 275 -19.98 7.25 -20.49
N MET A 276 -19.17 7.19 -19.43
CA MET A 276 -18.11 6.18 -19.26
C MET A 276 -18.55 4.98 -18.40
N ASN A 277 -19.62 5.13 -17.62
CA ASN A 277 -20.14 4.10 -16.72
C ASN A 277 -21.47 3.45 -17.21
N GLU A 278 -22.10 4.01 -18.25
CA GLU A 278 -23.08 3.31 -19.10
C GLU A 278 -22.36 2.43 -20.14
#